data_AF-A0A8S1CAA7-F1
#
_entry.id   AF-A0A8S1CAA7-F1
#
_cell.length_a   1.000
_cell.length_b   1.000
_cell.length_c   1.000
_cell.angle_alpha   90.00
_cell.angle_beta   90.00
_cell.angle_gamma   90.00
#
_symmetry.space_group_name_H-M   'P 1'
#
loop_
_entity.id
_entity.type
_entity.pdbx_description
1 polymer ?
#
loop_
_entity_poly.entity_id
_entity_poly.type
_entity_poly.pdbx_seq_one_letter_code
_entity_poly.pdbx_strand_id
1 'polypeptide(L)'
;MAETLKLCQVLLRRRLLKLGYSSSRQSFHTSARNQIYDKDSKGGFRKEGDLNFPSRTEMIRDGFKQLKGEIMLWKEEVKEKLAMDPLMVARKGEVDVQWHFNNPEELAKFQLNSDKDHNHGYSTCEFKMSPSGKGLFTGFIDTRVPKDGIINTAGYCSMRTYRARKSFKRDSYLNWSMYNTLVMRVRGDGRSYQLNIANAGYFDQMWNDVFNFVLYTRGGPYWQLSKVGINTIRCYLI
;
A
#
# COMPACT_ATOMS: atom_id res chain seq x y z
N MET A 1 -70.85 79.65 22.52
CA MET A 1 -71.66 78.58 23.13
C MET A 1 -70.95 77.27 22.86
N ALA A 2 -70.07 76.90 23.78
CA ALA A 2 -70.37 75.99 24.89
C ALA A 2 -70.14 74.54 24.40
N GLU A 3 -69.04 73.90 24.80
CA GLU A 3 -68.99 73.10 26.05
C GLU A 3 -69.93 71.89 25.92
N THR A 4 -69.56 70.62 26.12
CA THR A 4 -68.73 70.03 27.17
C THR A 4 -68.80 68.50 26.99
N LEU A 5 -67.68 67.79 27.15
CA LEU A 5 -67.42 66.77 28.21
C LEU A 5 -67.75 65.30 27.94
N LYS A 6 -66.74 64.47 28.28
CA LYS A 6 -66.81 63.16 28.98
C LYS A 6 -67.37 61.99 28.15
N LEU A 7 -66.83 60.77 28.15
CA LEU A 7 -66.07 59.97 29.11
C LEU A 7 -65.10 59.05 28.33
N CYS A 8 -63.83 58.97 28.67
CA CYS A 8 -63.23 58.14 29.74
C CYS A 8 -62.93 56.69 29.30
N GLN A 9 -61.64 56.46 29.09
CA GLN A 9 -60.92 55.18 29.03
C GLN A 9 -61.17 54.34 30.29
N VAL A 10 -61.38 53.01 30.12
CA VAL A 10 -60.88 51.94 31.01
C VAL A 10 -60.89 50.66 30.14
N LEU A 11 -59.75 50.28 29.54
CA LEU A 11 -58.78 49.29 30.04
C LEU A 11 -59.30 47.84 30.02
N LEU A 12 -58.67 46.97 29.21
CA LEU A 12 -57.71 45.95 29.69
C LEU A 12 -57.44 44.83 28.66
N ARG A 13 -56.13 44.58 28.50
CA ARG A 13 -55.48 43.28 28.21
C ARG A 13 -55.60 42.70 26.80
N ARG A 14 -54.67 43.16 25.96
CA ARG A 14 -54.05 42.33 24.91
C ARG A 14 -53.34 41.13 25.58
N ARG A 15 -53.93 39.94 25.52
CA ARG A 15 -53.20 38.68 25.76
C ARG A 15 -52.33 38.39 24.53
N LEU A 16 -51.05 38.70 24.66
CA LEU A 16 -50.01 38.14 23.79
C LEU A 16 -49.93 36.64 24.07
N LEU A 17 -50.47 35.83 23.16
CA LEU A 17 -50.22 34.38 23.14
C LEU A 17 -48.74 34.17 22.83
N LYS A 18 -47.93 33.89 23.86
CA LYS A 18 -46.59 33.36 23.69
C LYS A 18 -46.72 31.97 23.05
N LEU A 19 -46.49 31.89 21.74
CA LEU A 19 -46.15 30.63 21.09
C LEU A 19 -44.85 30.13 21.73
N GLY A 20 -45.00 29.24 22.71
CA GLY A 20 -43.88 28.52 23.31
C GLY A 20 -43.33 27.55 22.28
N TYR A 21 -42.37 27.99 21.48
CA TYR A 21 -41.55 27.08 20.70
C TYR A 21 -40.63 26.36 21.68
N SER A 22 -41.06 25.18 22.15
CA SER A 22 -40.18 24.25 22.85
C SER A 22 -39.13 23.79 21.85
N SER A 23 -38.00 24.51 21.79
CA SER A 23 -36.80 24.01 21.15
C SER A 23 -36.30 22.85 21.99
N SER A 24 -36.82 21.65 21.73
CA SER A 24 -36.16 20.44 22.16
C SER A 24 -34.79 20.47 21.50
N ARG A 25 -33.74 20.71 22.28
CA ARG A 25 -32.37 20.46 21.83
C ARG A 25 -32.30 18.96 21.59
N GLN A 26 -32.58 18.54 20.35
CA GLN A 26 -32.21 17.22 19.89
C GLN A 26 -30.68 17.22 19.90
N SER A 27 -30.11 16.67 20.96
CA SER A 27 -28.70 16.31 20.93
C SER A 27 -28.57 15.24 19.86
N PHE A 28 -27.90 15.57 18.76
CA PHE A 28 -27.44 14.54 17.84
C PHE A 28 -26.54 13.62 18.65
N HIS A 29 -27.04 12.41 18.94
CA HIS A 29 -26.23 11.37 19.54
C HIS A 29 -25.17 10.98 18.51
N THR A 30 -23.99 11.58 18.62
CA THR A 30 -22.81 11.09 17.92
C THR A 30 -22.37 9.85 18.67
N SER A 31 -22.96 8.70 18.33
CA SER A 31 -22.33 7.43 18.69
C SER A 31 -20.91 7.51 18.16
N ALA A 32 -19.91 7.37 19.02
CA ALA A 32 -18.52 7.27 18.60
C ALA A 32 -18.47 6.16 17.54
N ARG A 33 -18.39 6.54 16.26
CA ARG A 33 -18.01 5.58 15.22
C ARG A 33 -16.57 5.24 15.58
N ASN A 34 -16.37 4.06 16.17
CA ASN A 34 -15.07 3.43 16.20
C ASN A 34 -14.53 3.52 14.77
N GLN A 35 -13.46 4.28 14.59
CA GLN A 35 -12.86 4.48 13.29
C GLN A 35 -12.45 3.09 12.79
N ILE A 36 -13.03 2.66 11.67
CA ILE A 36 -12.57 1.49 10.91
C ILE A 36 -11.32 1.96 10.18
N TYR A 37 -10.25 2.13 10.95
CA TYR A 37 -8.91 2.38 10.45
C TYR A 37 -7.99 1.59 11.36
N ASP A 38 -7.58 0.43 10.89
CA ASP A 38 -6.43 -0.22 11.47
C ASP A 38 -5.16 0.59 11.13
N LYS A 39 -4.15 0.56 11.99
CA LYS A 39 -2.84 1.17 11.73
C LYS A 39 -1.86 0.12 11.20
N ASP A 40 -2.09 -1.16 11.47
CA ASP A 40 -1.19 -2.24 11.09
C ASP A 40 -1.82 -3.20 10.09
N SER A 41 -1.37 -3.14 8.83
CA SER A 41 -1.79 -4.07 7.77
C SER A 41 -1.50 -5.54 8.06
N LYS A 42 -0.62 -5.85 9.03
CA LYS A 42 -0.27 -7.22 9.44
C LYS A 42 -0.72 -7.56 10.86
N GLY A 43 -1.71 -6.84 11.40
CA GLY A 43 -2.29 -7.13 12.71
C GLY A 43 -2.62 -8.62 12.86
N GLY A 44 -2.16 -9.25 13.95
CA GLY A 44 -2.40 -10.67 14.25
C GLY A 44 -1.28 -11.65 13.85
N PHE A 45 -0.29 -11.25 13.05
CA PHE A 45 0.87 -12.12 12.71
C PHE A 45 2.11 -11.90 13.58
N ARG A 46 2.10 -10.90 14.47
CA ARG A 46 3.23 -10.63 15.37
C ARG A 46 3.27 -11.70 16.46
N LYS A 47 4.44 -12.30 16.68
CA LYS A 47 4.62 -13.23 17.79
C LYS A 47 4.81 -12.42 19.07
N GLU A 48 4.36 -12.93 20.21
CA GLU A 48 4.42 -12.21 21.51
C GLU A 48 5.84 -11.75 21.88
N GLY A 49 6.90 -12.40 21.36
CA GLY A 49 8.30 -12.01 21.55
C GLY A 49 8.81 -10.82 20.72
N ASP A 50 8.07 -10.37 19.71
CA ASP A 50 8.45 -9.21 18.87
C ASP A 50 8.21 -7.86 19.57
N LEU A 51 7.62 -7.88 20.76
CA LEU A 51 7.20 -6.69 21.51
C LEU A 51 8.27 -6.16 22.50
N ASN A 52 9.49 -6.68 22.46
CA ASN A 52 10.59 -6.12 23.26
C ASN A 52 11.00 -4.76 22.70
N PHE A 53 10.34 -3.70 23.15
CA PHE A 53 10.69 -2.34 22.80
C PHE A 53 12.05 -1.99 23.43
N PRO A 54 13.03 -1.50 22.63
CA PRO A 54 14.31 -1.05 23.17
C PRO A 54 14.12 0.14 24.11
N SER A 55 15.12 0.42 24.93
CA SER A 55 15.10 1.55 25.86
C SER A 55 14.95 2.87 25.09
N ARG A 56 14.25 3.86 25.67
CA ARG A 56 14.02 5.17 25.02
C ARG A 56 15.33 5.84 24.58
N THR A 57 16.39 5.70 25.38
CA THR A 57 17.71 6.24 25.07
C THR A 57 18.33 5.56 23.85
N GLU A 58 18.15 4.25 23.73
CA GLU A 58 18.63 3.47 22.57
C GLU A 58 17.86 3.85 21.31
N MET A 59 16.54 4.01 21.41
CA MET A 59 15.71 4.49 20.30
C MET A 59 16.15 5.86 19.78
N ILE A 60 16.46 6.80 20.69
CA ILE A 60 16.96 8.13 20.31
C ILE A 60 18.32 8.01 19.63
N ARG A 61 19.25 7.22 20.20
CA ARG A 61 20.58 7.00 19.63
C ARG A 61 20.52 6.40 18.23
N ASP A 62 19.65 5.41 18.03
CA ASP A 62 19.44 4.77 16.73
C ASP A 62 18.71 5.69 15.75
N GLY A 63 17.78 6.52 16.23
CA GLY A 63 17.16 7.58 15.46
C GLY A 63 18.19 8.54 14.87
N PHE A 64 19.15 9.02 15.67
CA PHE A 64 20.23 9.89 15.20
C PHE A 64 21.17 9.20 14.20
N LYS A 65 21.49 7.90 14.39
CA LYS A 65 22.28 7.14 13.40
C LYS A 65 21.57 7.05 12.05
N GLN A 66 20.25 6.83 12.06
CA GLN A 66 19.45 6.70 10.85
C GLN A 66 19.21 8.06 10.16
N LEU A 67 19.09 9.14 10.95
CA LEU A 67 18.75 10.48 10.46
C LEU A 67 19.69 10.98 9.37
N LYS A 68 21.00 10.70 9.46
CA LYS A 68 21.97 11.11 8.43
C LYS A 68 21.64 10.49 7.07
N GLY A 69 21.25 9.21 7.03
CA GLY A 69 20.83 8.53 5.81
C GLY A 69 19.51 9.09 5.29
N GLU A 70 18.56 9.36 6.18
CA GLU A 70 17.25 9.92 5.83
C GLU A 70 17.35 11.34 5.25
N ILE A 71 18.26 12.18 5.77
CA ILE A 71 18.52 13.53 5.23
C ILE A 71 19.17 13.45 3.84
N MET A 72 20.06 12.49 3.62
CA MET A 72 20.67 12.27 2.30
C MET A 72 19.59 11.86 1.28
N LEU A 73 18.72 10.92 1.64
CA LEU A 73 17.58 10.51 0.83
C LEU A 73 16.62 11.68 0.56
N TRP A 74 16.36 12.53 1.56
CA TRP A 74 15.53 13.72 1.41
C TRP A 74 16.13 14.73 0.43
N LYS A 75 17.46 14.94 0.48
CA LYS A 75 18.18 15.81 -0.45
C LYS A 75 18.03 15.31 -1.89
N GLU A 76 18.12 14.00 -2.10
CA GLU A 76 17.89 13.36 -3.40
C GLU A 76 16.45 13.61 -3.87
N GLU A 77 15.45 13.45 -3.01
CA GLU A 77 14.05 13.75 -3.36
C GLU A 77 13.83 15.21 -3.75
N VAL A 78 14.44 16.17 -3.05
CA VAL A 78 14.32 17.59 -3.39
C VAL A 78 14.98 17.88 -4.73
N LYS A 79 16.14 17.27 -5.00
CA LYS A 79 16.84 17.38 -6.28
C LYS A 79 16.00 16.79 -7.42
N GLU A 80 15.41 15.62 -7.22
CA GLU A 80 14.48 15.01 -8.17
C GLU A 80 13.29 15.92 -8.42
N LYS A 81 12.58 16.38 -7.38
CA LYS A 81 11.44 17.29 -7.54
C LYS A 81 11.77 18.56 -8.31
N LEU A 82 12.99 19.10 -8.14
CA LEU A 82 13.44 20.29 -8.84
C LEU A 82 13.80 20.01 -10.31
N ALA A 83 14.38 18.84 -10.60
CA ALA A 83 14.80 18.43 -11.94
C ALA A 83 13.66 17.84 -12.79
N MET A 84 12.56 17.40 -12.17
CA MET A 84 11.46 16.71 -12.86
C MET A 84 10.60 17.69 -13.67
N ASP A 85 10.90 17.79 -14.97
CA ASP A 85 9.97 18.31 -15.98
C ASP A 85 9.02 17.19 -16.45
N PRO A 86 7.69 17.29 -16.24
CA PRO A 86 6.72 16.26 -16.60
C PRO A 86 6.77 15.82 -18.07
N LEU A 87 7.19 16.69 -18.99
CA LEU A 87 7.25 16.40 -20.42
C LEU A 87 8.44 15.50 -20.80
N MET A 88 9.51 15.53 -20.02
CA MET A 88 10.74 14.77 -20.31
C MET A 88 10.68 13.31 -19.80
N VAL A 89 9.81 13.02 -18.83
CA VAL A 89 9.79 11.75 -18.10
C VAL A 89 9.11 10.63 -18.90
N ALA A 90 8.01 10.93 -19.59
CA ALA A 90 7.21 9.91 -20.26
C ALA A 90 7.08 10.19 -21.76
N ARG A 91 8.14 9.86 -22.52
CA ARG A 91 8.08 9.91 -23.99
C ARG A 91 7.34 8.70 -24.55
N LYS A 92 6.47 8.95 -25.52
CA LYS A 92 5.68 7.90 -26.16
C LYS A 92 6.59 6.87 -26.85
N GLY A 93 6.44 5.59 -26.50
CA GLY A 93 7.16 4.48 -27.11
C GLY A 93 8.50 4.15 -26.46
N GLU A 94 8.96 4.96 -25.50
CA GLU A 94 10.13 4.65 -24.69
C GLU A 94 9.75 3.69 -23.55
N VAL A 95 10.68 2.83 -23.18
CA VAL A 95 10.53 1.90 -22.05
C VAL A 95 11.48 2.36 -20.96
N ASP A 96 10.90 2.80 -19.84
CA ASP A 96 11.65 3.17 -18.66
C ASP A 96 12.03 1.92 -17.85
N VAL A 97 13.31 1.78 -17.51
CA VAL A 97 13.87 0.59 -16.85
C VAL A 97 13.94 0.83 -15.35
N GLN A 98 12.98 0.26 -14.62
CA GLN A 98 12.89 0.39 -13.17
C GLN A 98 13.86 -0.54 -12.40
N TRP A 99 14.07 -1.76 -12.92
CA TRP A 99 14.97 -2.75 -12.33
C TRP A 99 15.88 -3.34 -13.39
N HIS A 100 17.18 -3.34 -13.12
CA HIS A 100 18.20 -3.82 -14.01
C HIS A 100 19.22 -4.70 -13.27
N PHE A 101 18.95 -6.00 -13.24
CA PHE A 101 19.72 -7.01 -12.50
C PHE A 101 21.12 -7.28 -13.08
N ASN A 102 21.99 -6.28 -13.17
CA ASN A 102 23.41 -6.42 -13.43
C ASN A 102 24.21 -6.42 -12.13
N ASN A 103 23.74 -5.67 -11.12
CA ASN A 103 24.41 -5.52 -9.84
C ASN A 103 23.73 -6.38 -8.76
N PRO A 104 24.49 -7.02 -7.86
CA PRO A 104 23.94 -7.80 -6.76
C PRO A 104 23.16 -6.93 -5.76
N GLU A 105 23.48 -5.65 -5.65
CA GLU A 105 22.77 -4.69 -4.80
C GLU A 105 21.29 -4.54 -5.18
N GLU A 106 20.96 -4.72 -6.46
CA GLU A 106 19.56 -4.65 -6.90
C GLU A 106 18.74 -5.86 -6.43
N LEU A 107 19.38 -7.02 -6.21
CA LEU A 107 18.71 -8.19 -5.67
C LEU A 107 18.22 -7.93 -4.24
N ALA A 108 18.93 -7.11 -3.47
CA ALA A 108 18.55 -6.74 -2.10
C ALA A 108 17.27 -5.88 -2.04
N LYS A 109 16.80 -5.33 -3.16
CA LYS A 109 15.50 -4.63 -3.23
C LYS A 109 14.31 -5.60 -3.22
N PHE A 110 14.57 -6.90 -3.37
CA PHE A 110 13.56 -7.94 -3.41
C PHE A 110 13.62 -8.78 -2.13
N GLN A 111 12.45 -8.98 -1.54
CA GLN A 111 12.20 -9.90 -0.46
C GLN A 111 11.75 -11.25 -1.04
N LEU A 112 12.44 -12.30 -0.64
CA LEU A 112 12.02 -13.68 -0.85
C LEU A 112 11.08 -14.10 0.27
N ASN A 113 10.05 -14.86 -0.08
CA ASN A 113 9.14 -15.42 0.90
C ASN A 113 8.70 -16.82 0.48
N SER A 114 8.91 -17.78 1.37
CA SER A 114 8.51 -19.19 1.24
C SER A 114 7.62 -19.64 2.39
N ASP A 115 6.92 -20.76 2.19
CA ASP A 115 6.13 -21.40 3.24
C ASP A 115 7.00 -21.81 4.46
N LYS A 116 8.25 -22.23 4.22
CA LYS A 116 9.20 -22.64 5.26
C LYS A 116 9.56 -21.50 6.21
N ASP A 117 9.66 -20.26 5.71
CA ASP A 117 9.97 -19.09 6.55
C ASP A 117 8.91 -18.85 7.65
N HIS A 118 7.68 -19.30 7.40
CA HIS A 118 6.54 -19.18 8.31
C HIS A 118 6.19 -20.49 9.03
N ASN A 119 7.00 -21.54 8.88
CA ASN A 119 6.70 -22.91 9.34
C ASN A 119 5.38 -23.46 8.77
N HIS A 120 5.02 -23.08 7.56
CA HIS A 120 3.78 -23.50 6.90
C HIS A 120 3.97 -24.63 5.88
N GLY A 121 5.23 -24.98 5.56
CA GLY A 121 5.57 -26.01 4.59
C GLY A 121 7.08 -26.23 4.48
N TYR A 122 7.49 -26.89 3.39
CA TYR A 122 8.88 -27.32 3.16
C TYR A 122 9.47 -26.77 1.85
N SER A 123 8.81 -25.81 1.21
CA SER A 123 9.31 -25.15 0.01
C SER A 123 10.50 -24.25 0.34
N THR A 124 11.38 -24.08 -0.65
CA THR A 124 12.58 -23.24 -0.52
C THR A 124 12.74 -22.40 -1.77
N CYS A 125 13.11 -21.14 -1.62
CA CYS A 125 13.40 -20.25 -2.75
C CYS A 125 14.68 -19.44 -2.51
N GLU A 126 15.34 -19.09 -3.61
CA GLU A 126 16.56 -18.32 -3.64
C GLU A 126 16.54 -17.35 -4.83
N PHE A 127 17.12 -16.18 -4.66
CA PHE A 127 17.35 -15.22 -5.74
C PHE A 127 18.84 -14.92 -5.81
N LYS A 128 19.48 -15.36 -6.90
CA LYS A 128 20.93 -15.29 -7.10
C LYS A 128 21.25 -14.64 -8.44
N MET A 129 22.47 -14.14 -8.60
CA MET A 129 22.96 -13.75 -9.93
C MET A 129 23.33 -15.00 -10.73
N SER A 130 22.81 -15.10 -11.95
CA SER A 130 23.25 -16.10 -12.92
C SER A 130 24.67 -15.79 -13.42
N PRO A 131 25.40 -16.79 -13.95
CA PRO A 131 26.70 -16.58 -14.60
C PRO A 131 26.65 -15.56 -15.74
N SER A 132 25.50 -15.38 -16.37
CA SER A 132 25.27 -14.39 -17.44
C SER A 132 25.06 -12.96 -16.92
N GLY A 133 25.21 -12.71 -15.62
CA GLY A 133 25.01 -11.39 -15.03
C GLY A 133 23.55 -10.93 -15.05
N LYS A 134 22.60 -11.86 -14.88
CA LYS A 134 21.16 -11.59 -14.75
C LYS A 134 20.59 -12.21 -13.48
N GLY A 135 19.54 -11.61 -12.92
CA GLY A 135 18.84 -12.18 -11.76
C GLY A 135 18.18 -13.53 -12.10
N LEU A 136 18.45 -14.54 -11.29
CA LEU A 136 17.93 -15.90 -11.39
C LEU A 136 17.15 -16.22 -10.12
N PHE A 137 15.84 -16.43 -10.29
CA PHE A 137 14.96 -16.91 -9.22
C PHE A 137 14.81 -18.42 -9.35
N THR A 138 15.22 -19.16 -8.32
CA THR A 138 15.20 -20.62 -8.28
C THR A 138 14.56 -21.08 -6.98
N GLY A 139 13.78 -22.14 -7.03
CA GLY A 139 13.19 -22.71 -5.83
C GLY A 139 12.63 -24.09 -6.07
N PHE A 140 12.37 -24.79 -4.98
CA PHE A 140 11.69 -26.06 -4.93
C PHE A 140 10.38 -25.86 -4.18
N ILE A 141 9.27 -26.20 -4.81
CA ILE A 141 7.93 -26.11 -4.22
C ILE A 141 7.54 -27.50 -3.76
N ASP A 142 7.16 -27.60 -2.50
CA ASP A 142 6.70 -28.83 -1.88
C ASP A 142 5.26 -28.64 -1.39
N THR A 143 4.35 -29.51 -1.83
CA THR A 143 2.94 -29.46 -1.45
C THR A 143 2.62 -30.21 -0.16
N ARG A 144 3.62 -30.84 0.46
CA ARG A 144 3.45 -31.55 1.74
C ARG A 144 3.08 -30.57 2.85
N VAL A 145 1.94 -30.83 3.48
CA VAL A 145 1.40 -30.04 4.58
C VAL A 145 1.98 -30.53 5.92
N PRO A 146 2.44 -29.64 6.81
CA PRO A 146 2.85 -30.00 8.17
C PRO A 146 1.71 -30.63 8.99
N LYS A 147 2.04 -31.50 9.95
CA LYS A 147 1.05 -32.25 10.75
C LYS A 147 0.38 -31.42 11.87
N ASP A 148 0.32 -30.10 11.73
CA ASP A 148 -0.18 -29.19 12.78
C ASP A 148 -1.72 -29.08 12.80
N GLY A 149 -2.40 -29.52 11.73
CA GLY A 149 -3.87 -29.50 11.63
C GLY A 149 -4.50 -28.11 11.44
N ILE A 150 -3.70 -27.03 11.46
CA ILE A 150 -4.13 -25.65 11.24
C ILE A 150 -4.14 -25.31 9.73
N ILE A 151 -3.16 -25.85 8.99
CA ILE A 151 -2.90 -25.52 7.60
C ILE A 151 -3.40 -26.69 6.75
N ASN A 152 -4.18 -26.39 5.71
CA ASN A 152 -4.74 -27.41 4.81
C ASN A 152 -4.00 -27.51 3.46
N THR A 153 -3.23 -26.48 3.10
CA THR A 153 -2.52 -26.39 1.81
C THR A 153 -1.15 -25.76 2.01
N ALA A 154 -0.12 -26.36 1.41
CA ALA A 154 1.25 -25.89 1.43
C ALA A 154 1.81 -25.83 0.00
N GLY A 155 2.95 -25.17 -0.17
CA GLY A 155 3.60 -25.05 -1.48
C GLY A 155 3.45 -23.67 -2.09
N TYR A 156 4.24 -22.71 -1.61
CA TYR A 156 4.43 -21.45 -2.32
C TYR A 156 5.87 -20.94 -2.19
N CYS A 157 6.30 -20.26 -3.23
CA CYS A 157 7.55 -19.52 -3.28
C CYS A 157 7.26 -18.21 -4.00
N SER A 158 7.62 -17.10 -3.39
CA SER A 158 7.32 -15.78 -3.93
C SER A 158 8.52 -14.86 -3.77
N MET A 159 8.66 -13.95 -4.73
CA MET A 159 9.59 -12.84 -4.66
C MET A 159 8.79 -11.56 -4.82
N ARG A 160 9.00 -10.61 -3.91
CA ARG A 160 8.28 -9.34 -3.88
C ARG A 160 9.27 -8.21 -3.69
N THR A 161 9.06 -7.07 -4.34
CA THR A 161 9.83 -5.86 -4.03
C THR A 161 9.50 -5.35 -2.63
N TYR A 162 10.47 -4.81 -1.92
CA TYR A 162 10.17 -4.02 -0.72
C TYR A 162 9.25 -2.85 -1.08
N ARG A 163 8.37 -2.46 -0.15
CA ARG A 163 7.54 -1.27 -0.33
C ARG A 163 8.46 -0.06 -0.46
N ALA A 164 8.22 0.74 -1.51
CA ALA A 164 8.96 1.97 -1.72
C ALA A 164 8.75 2.88 -0.49
N ARG A 165 9.85 3.39 0.05
CA ARG A 165 9.84 4.36 1.16
C ARG A 165 10.53 5.62 0.70
N LYS A 166 10.01 6.73 1.20
CA LYS A 166 10.64 8.05 1.09
C LYS A 166 11.38 8.37 2.37
N SER A 167 12.09 9.48 2.35
CA SER A 167 12.74 10.10 3.50
C SER A 167 11.87 10.08 4.75
N PHE A 168 12.54 9.90 5.88
CA PHE A 168 11.96 9.74 7.21
C PHE A 168 11.05 8.53 7.32
N LYS A 169 11.37 7.45 6.58
CA LYS A 169 10.58 6.21 6.51
C LYS A 169 9.12 6.43 6.13
N ARG A 170 8.85 7.49 5.37
CA ARG A 170 7.49 7.78 4.91
C ARG A 170 7.07 6.71 3.91
N ASP A 171 5.90 6.12 4.12
CA ASP A 171 5.37 5.16 3.17
C ASP A 171 5.15 5.84 1.81
N SER A 172 5.56 5.14 0.76
CA SER A 172 5.40 5.58 -0.61
C SER A 172 5.04 4.40 -1.50
N TYR A 173 4.82 4.70 -2.77
CA TYR A 173 4.45 3.74 -3.79
C TYR A 173 5.17 4.11 -5.08
N LEU A 174 5.39 3.12 -5.92
CA LEU A 174 5.88 3.34 -7.27
C LEU A 174 4.73 3.92 -8.08
N ASN A 175 4.85 5.18 -8.48
CA ASN A 175 3.80 5.83 -9.24
C ASN A 175 3.91 5.44 -10.72
N TRP A 176 3.04 4.54 -11.16
CA TRP A 176 2.96 4.12 -12.56
C TRP A 176 1.81 4.79 -13.33
N SER A 177 1.24 5.89 -12.83
CA SER A 177 0.07 6.54 -13.45
C SER A 177 0.33 7.03 -14.88
N MET A 178 1.58 7.31 -15.23
CA MET A 178 1.98 7.79 -16.55
C MET A 178 2.21 6.66 -17.56
N TYR A 179 2.29 5.41 -17.10
CA TYR A 179 2.61 4.25 -17.94
C TYR A 179 1.36 3.44 -18.26
N ASN A 180 1.36 2.79 -19.43
CA ASN A 180 0.25 1.96 -19.90
C ASN A 180 0.54 0.46 -19.80
N THR A 181 1.81 0.07 -19.87
CA THR A 181 2.24 -1.31 -20.03
C THR A 181 3.46 -1.58 -19.16
N LEU A 182 3.42 -2.71 -18.46
CA LEU A 182 4.57 -3.28 -17.78
C LEU A 182 5.30 -4.20 -18.76
N VAL A 183 6.57 -3.91 -19.02
CA VAL A 183 7.41 -4.70 -19.92
C VAL A 183 8.44 -5.46 -19.10
N MET A 184 8.48 -6.77 -19.26
CA MET A 184 9.45 -7.63 -18.58
C MET A 184 10.19 -8.48 -19.61
N ARG A 185 11.52 -8.58 -19.47
CA ARG A 185 12.35 -9.50 -20.23
C ARG A 185 12.64 -10.72 -19.39
N VAL A 186 12.00 -11.84 -19.70
CA VAL A 186 11.99 -13.05 -18.88
C VAL A 186 12.43 -14.25 -19.71
N ARG A 187 13.13 -15.17 -19.07
CA ARG A 187 13.44 -16.51 -19.58
C ARG A 187 12.98 -17.50 -18.51
N GLY A 188 12.24 -18.54 -18.90
CA GLY A 188 11.68 -19.51 -17.96
C GLY A 188 11.84 -20.94 -18.45
N ASP A 189 11.36 -21.86 -17.62
CA ASP A 189 11.38 -23.32 -17.81
C ASP A 189 10.13 -23.86 -18.52
N GLY A 190 9.18 -22.98 -18.89
CA GLY A 190 7.92 -23.35 -19.53
C GLY A 190 6.74 -23.39 -18.57
N ARG A 191 6.96 -23.09 -17.28
CA ARG A 191 5.88 -22.98 -16.30
C ARG A 191 5.17 -21.64 -16.39
N SER A 192 3.93 -21.63 -15.93
CA SER A 192 3.16 -20.42 -15.68
C SER A 192 3.49 -19.85 -14.31
N TYR A 193 3.83 -18.57 -14.25
CA TYR A 193 4.06 -17.85 -12.99
C TYR A 193 2.89 -16.90 -12.74
N GLN A 194 2.52 -16.70 -11.49
CA GLN A 194 1.55 -15.68 -11.13
C GLN A 194 2.28 -14.37 -10.84
N LEU A 195 1.97 -13.34 -11.63
CA LEU A 195 2.42 -11.98 -11.42
C LEU A 195 1.38 -11.21 -10.61
N ASN A 196 1.79 -10.72 -9.45
CA ASN A 196 0.92 -9.99 -8.54
C ASN A 196 1.33 -8.51 -8.50
N ILE A 197 0.43 -7.62 -8.88
CA ILE A 197 0.58 -6.17 -8.75
C ILE A 197 -0.30 -5.73 -7.58
N ALA A 198 0.33 -5.50 -6.43
CA ALA A 198 -0.36 -5.03 -5.25
C ALA A 198 -0.58 -3.52 -5.32
N ASN A 199 -1.81 -3.07 -5.02
CA ASN A 199 -2.12 -1.68 -4.81
C ASN A 199 -2.07 -1.36 -3.32
N ALA A 200 -1.41 -0.26 -2.95
CA ALA A 200 -1.46 0.26 -1.60
C ALA A 200 -2.57 1.31 -1.53
N GLY A 201 -3.79 0.87 -1.25
CA GLY A 201 -4.92 1.79 -1.06
C GLY A 201 -4.73 2.71 0.14
N TYR A 202 -5.40 3.87 0.10
CA TYR A 202 -5.43 4.82 1.22
C TYR A 202 -6.22 4.28 2.42
N PHE A 203 -7.35 3.62 2.13
CA PHE A 203 -8.20 3.00 3.16
C PHE A 203 -7.70 1.58 3.49
N ASP A 204 -7.88 1.19 4.74
CA ASP A 204 -7.49 -0.12 5.29
C ASP A 204 -8.07 -1.31 4.51
N GLN A 205 -9.32 -1.18 4.08
CA GLN A 205 -10.01 -2.17 3.26
C GLN A 205 -9.30 -2.47 1.93
N MET A 206 -8.54 -1.51 1.39
CA MET A 206 -7.82 -1.64 0.12
C MET A 206 -6.34 -1.99 0.26
N TRP A 207 -5.84 -2.25 1.47
CA TRP A 207 -4.41 -2.57 1.68
C TRP A 207 -3.96 -3.89 1.06
N ASN A 208 -4.90 -4.83 0.93
CA ASN A 208 -4.67 -6.17 0.39
C ASN A 208 -5.23 -6.34 -1.02
N ASP A 209 -5.51 -5.23 -1.70
CA ASP A 209 -6.01 -5.27 -3.07
C ASP A 209 -4.86 -5.61 -4.02
N VAL A 210 -4.99 -6.74 -4.71
CA VAL A 210 -3.93 -7.30 -5.54
C VAL A 210 -4.51 -7.72 -6.86
N PHE A 211 -3.90 -7.23 -7.93
CA PHE A 211 -4.23 -7.68 -9.26
C PHE A 211 -3.31 -8.82 -9.70
N ASN A 212 -3.92 -9.86 -10.26
CA ASN A 212 -3.23 -11.08 -10.61
C ASN A 212 -3.20 -11.26 -12.13
N PHE A 213 -2.04 -11.58 -12.67
CA PHE A 213 -1.86 -11.90 -14.08
C PHE A 213 -1.02 -13.18 -14.21
N VAL A 214 -1.43 -14.11 -15.08
CA VAL A 214 -0.66 -15.32 -15.32
C VAL A 214 0.40 -15.06 -16.40
N LEU A 215 1.66 -15.05 -16.00
CA LEU A 215 2.82 -14.92 -16.87
C LEU A 215 3.21 -16.30 -17.43
N TYR A 216 2.93 -16.49 -18.72
CA TYR A 216 3.37 -17.68 -19.45
C TYR A 216 4.81 -17.53 -19.94
N THR A 217 5.69 -18.41 -19.48
CA THR A 217 7.07 -18.50 -19.98
C THR A 217 7.17 -19.60 -21.03
N ARG A 218 8.01 -19.39 -22.06
CA ARG A 218 8.38 -20.45 -22.99
C ARG A 218 9.59 -21.20 -22.42
N GLY A 219 9.53 -22.53 -22.39
CA GLY A 219 10.60 -23.39 -21.87
C GLY A 219 11.75 -23.54 -22.85
N GLY A 220 12.50 -22.46 -23.10
CA GLY A 220 13.57 -22.43 -24.09
C GLY A 220 14.77 -21.59 -23.69
N PRO A 221 15.88 -21.66 -24.45
CA PRO A 221 17.10 -20.92 -24.15
C PRO A 221 16.98 -19.40 -24.40
N TYR A 222 15.96 -18.99 -25.15
CA TYR A 222 15.81 -17.61 -25.61
C TYR A 222 15.10 -16.71 -24.61
N TRP A 223 15.49 -15.43 -24.61
CA TRP A 223 14.81 -14.39 -23.85
C TRP A 223 13.50 -14.00 -24.53
N GLN A 224 12.43 -13.90 -23.75
CA GLN A 224 11.13 -13.41 -24.20
C GLN A 224 10.87 -12.03 -23.61
N LEU A 225 10.24 -11.16 -24.39
CA LEU A 225 9.69 -9.91 -23.92
C LEU A 225 8.18 -10.08 -23.70
N SER A 226 7.75 -9.98 -22.45
CA SER A 226 6.36 -10.08 -22.04
C SER A 226 5.85 -8.68 -21.71
N LYS A 227 4.78 -8.25 -22.40
CA LYS A 227 4.11 -6.96 -22.18
C LYS A 227 2.78 -7.22 -21.49
N VAL A 228 2.55 -6.61 -20.35
CA VAL A 228 1.29 -6.71 -19.60
C VAL A 228 0.67 -5.32 -19.55
N GLY A 229 -0.55 -5.17 -20.07
CA GLY A 229 -1.26 -3.88 -20.05
C GLY A 229 -1.80 -3.58 -18.66
N ILE A 230 -1.47 -2.43 -18.07
CA ILE A 230 -2.01 -2.01 -16.76
C ILE A 230 -3.53 -1.84 -16.84
N ASN A 231 -4.04 -1.38 -17.99
CA ASN A 231 -5.48 -1.24 -18.21
C ASN A 231 -6.22 -2.59 -18.28
N THR A 232 -5.56 -3.64 -18.78
CA THR A 232 -6.13 -5.00 -18.81
C THR A 232 -6.29 -5.56 -17.39
N ILE A 233 -5.47 -5.08 -16.46
CA ILE A 233 -5.43 -5.51 -15.08
C ILE A 233 -6.48 -4.78 -14.22
N ARG A 234 -6.86 -3.54 -14.59
CA ARG A 234 -8.05 -2.89 -14.03
C ARG A 234 -9.28 -3.68 -14.46
N CYS A 235 -9.87 -4.43 -13.54
CA CYS A 235 -11.19 -4.99 -13.72
C CYS A 235 -12.17 -3.81 -13.92
N TYR A 236 -12.61 -3.57 -15.15
CA TYR A 236 -13.73 -2.67 -15.41
C TYR A 236 -14.98 -3.42 -14.94
N LEU A 237 -15.42 -3.14 -13.70
CA LEU A 237 -16.82 -3.32 -13.35
C LEU A 237 -17.60 -2.24 -14.09
N ILE A 238 -18.33 -2.65 -15.13
CA ILE A 238 -19.43 -1.86 -15.71
C ILE A 238 -20.65 -2.09 -14.81
#